data_AF-C6HLB4-F1
#
_entry.id   AF-C6HLB4-F1
#
_cell.length_a   1.000
_cell.length_b   1.000
_cell.length_c   1.000
_cell.angle_alpha   90.00
_cell.angle_beta   90.00
_cell.angle_gamma   90.00
#
_symmetry.space_group_name_H-M   'P 1'
#
loop_
_entity.id
_entity.type
_entity.pdbx_description
1 polymer ?
#
loop_
_entity_poly.entity_id
_entity_poly.type
_entity_poly.pdbx_seq_one_letter_code
_entity_poly.pdbx_strand_id
1 'polypeptide(L)'
;MRLAAYAGASTVLAAGVILNALHQRANFYSACVYLSQSTANLMILTNFCLLIVGFLLYGLQKLLYGPLRPIETEQLYERGWFAVTETCLAMTIFRGEIGGWFLVMFVCLFVGKIWGWIGEGRVEILDQQPPQRPRLFHTRLALSLILAVTFNTLMLEYAVKTVLRNARPDMMVMFGFEFAILSILSTSTAARYGISLWELYVTRQQRHAKMEERRAEIRAARAEAIQQQSSAGPQELLNTLPSEDDIDEMELDVPGWEEKGRWIFYLDLATGGLSKTRRLSVLLCDTFHLLRPTNPYSSRCCTYDEVIREASC
;
A
#
# COMPACT_ATOMS: atom_id res chain seq x y z
N MET A 1 -27.60 10.25 -3.31
CA MET A 1 -28.88 10.23 -2.58
C MET A 1 -28.94 9.10 -1.55
N ARG A 2 -28.83 7.81 -1.94
CA ARG A 2 -28.98 6.67 -1.01
C ARG A 2 -27.95 6.62 0.14
N LEU A 3 -26.67 6.86 -0.15
CA LEU A 3 -25.60 6.88 0.87
C LEU A 3 -25.75 8.02 1.90
N ALA A 4 -26.18 9.19 1.45
CA ALA A 4 -26.40 10.34 2.33
C ALA A 4 -27.60 10.10 3.26
N ALA A 5 -28.68 9.49 2.74
CA ALA A 5 -29.83 9.11 3.55
C ALA A 5 -29.46 8.04 4.60
N TYR A 6 -28.66 7.04 4.20
CA TYR A 6 -28.15 6.02 5.12
C TYR A 6 -27.28 6.64 6.22
N ALA A 7 -26.33 7.51 5.85
CA ALA A 7 -25.46 8.19 6.80
C ALA A 7 -26.25 9.07 7.78
N GLY A 8 -27.24 9.82 7.27
CA GLY A 8 -28.14 10.61 8.10
C GLY A 8 -28.92 9.74 9.09
N ALA A 9 -29.52 8.64 8.62
CA ALA A 9 -30.27 7.71 9.46
C ALA A 9 -29.39 7.07 10.55
N SER A 10 -28.21 6.55 10.19
CA SER A 10 -27.26 5.98 11.15
C SER A 10 -26.79 7.00 12.19
N THR A 11 -26.57 8.26 11.78
CA THR A 11 -26.17 9.34 12.70
C THR A 11 -27.29 9.68 13.69
N VAL A 12 -28.53 9.78 13.22
CA VAL A 12 -29.69 10.05 14.09
C VAL A 12 -29.92 8.90 15.07
N LEU A 13 -29.82 7.64 14.61
CA LEU A 13 -29.96 6.47 15.48
C LEU A 13 -28.85 6.41 16.54
N ALA A 14 -27.59 6.66 16.16
CA ALA A 14 -26.48 6.70 17.10
C ALA A 14 -26.65 7.81 18.14
N ALA A 15 -27.01 9.02 17.71
CA ALA A 15 -27.29 10.13 18.62
C ALA A 15 -28.46 9.81 19.57
N GLY A 16 -29.54 9.21 19.07
CA GLY A 16 -30.68 8.81 19.88
C GLY A 16 -30.33 7.79 20.96
N VAL A 17 -29.53 6.76 20.63
CA VAL A 17 -29.08 5.75 21.60
C VAL A 17 -28.18 6.37 22.67
N ILE A 18 -27.26 7.25 22.28
CA ILE A 18 -26.37 7.96 23.23
C ILE A 18 -27.18 8.88 24.15
N LEU A 19 -28.10 9.68 23.59
CA LEU A 19 -28.95 10.59 24.37
C LEU A 19 -29.87 9.83 25.33
N ASN A 20 -30.46 8.72 24.90
CA ASN A 20 -31.29 7.88 25.76
C ASN A 20 -30.48 7.28 26.93
N ALA A 21 -29.24 6.83 26.67
CA ALA A 21 -28.35 6.32 27.72
C ALA A 21 -27.96 7.41 28.73
N LEU A 22 -27.67 8.63 28.26
CA LEU A 22 -27.37 9.78 29.12
C LEU A 22 -28.60 10.26 29.90
N HIS A 23 -29.80 10.12 29.33
CA HIS A 23 -31.05 10.45 30.03
C HIS A 23 -31.39 9.44 31.13
N GLN A 24 -31.13 8.15 30.91
CA GLN A 24 -31.38 7.10 31.92
C GLN A 24 -30.34 7.08 33.04
N ARG A 25 -29.11 7.54 32.80
CA ARG A 25 -27.99 7.47 33.75
C ARG A 25 -27.28 8.82 33.85
N ALA A 26 -27.29 9.44 35.05
CA ALA A 26 -26.61 10.71 35.31
C ALA A 26 -25.06 10.61 35.26
N ASN A 27 -24.50 9.41 35.49
CA ASN A 27 -23.06 9.18 35.50
C ASN A 27 -22.58 8.65 34.14
N PHE A 28 -21.57 9.32 33.55
CA PHE A 28 -20.97 8.93 32.27
C PHE A 28 -20.51 7.47 32.24
N TYR A 29 -19.83 7.00 33.29
CA TYR A 29 -19.39 5.61 33.39
C TYR A 29 -20.56 4.62 33.33
N SER A 30 -21.65 4.90 34.04
CA SER A 30 -22.83 4.04 34.07
C SER A 30 -23.58 4.04 32.72
N ALA A 31 -23.61 5.18 32.02
CA ALA A 31 -24.14 5.26 30.66
C ALA A 31 -23.32 4.41 29.67
N CYS A 32 -21.98 4.46 29.74
CA CYS A 32 -21.09 3.62 28.92
C CYS A 32 -21.28 2.13 29.19
N VAL A 33 -21.39 1.73 30.46
CA VAL A 33 -21.66 0.33 30.83
C VAL A 33 -23.01 -0.12 30.28
N TYR A 34 -24.06 0.70 30.40
CA TYR A 34 -25.38 0.41 29.83
C TYR A 34 -25.35 0.24 28.30
N LEU A 35 -24.60 1.10 27.60
CA LEU A 35 -24.39 0.99 26.15
C LEU A 35 -23.68 -0.31 25.77
N SER A 36 -22.69 -0.75 26.55
CA SER A 36 -21.95 -1.99 26.28
C SER A 36 -22.70 -3.28 26.58
N GLN A 37 -23.76 -3.23 27.41
CA GLN A 37 -24.51 -4.44 27.81
C GLN A 37 -25.56 -4.84 26.77
N SER A 38 -26.13 -3.88 26.04
CA SER A 38 -27.15 -4.14 25.04
C SER A 38 -26.54 -4.41 23.68
N THR A 39 -26.80 -5.60 23.12
CA THR A 39 -26.35 -5.99 21.78
C THR A 39 -26.89 -5.06 20.69
N ALA A 40 -28.11 -4.55 20.85
CA ALA A 40 -28.72 -3.60 19.91
C ALA A 40 -27.98 -2.25 19.91
N ASN A 41 -27.63 -1.72 21.08
CA ASN A 41 -26.86 -0.47 21.19
C ASN A 41 -25.47 -0.63 20.60
N LEU A 42 -24.81 -1.77 20.86
CA LEU A 42 -23.52 -2.10 20.27
C LEU A 42 -23.57 -2.20 18.74
N MET A 43 -24.60 -2.82 18.16
CA MET A 43 -24.74 -2.89 16.70
C MET A 43 -24.88 -1.50 16.07
N ILE A 44 -25.74 -0.64 16.63
CA ILE A 44 -25.96 0.72 16.14
C ILE A 44 -24.67 1.55 16.24
N LEU A 45 -23.98 1.48 17.38
CA LEU A 45 -22.75 2.24 17.61
C LEU A 45 -21.60 1.73 16.72
N THR A 46 -21.48 0.40 16.55
CA THR A 46 -20.49 -0.20 15.66
C THR A 46 -20.74 0.20 14.21
N ASN A 47 -22.00 0.22 13.77
CA ASN A 47 -22.35 0.69 12.43
C ASN A 47 -21.92 2.14 12.20
N PHE A 48 -22.19 3.02 13.16
CA PHE A 48 -21.79 4.41 13.11
C PHE A 48 -20.26 4.59 13.11
N CYS A 49 -19.54 3.79 13.90
CA CYS A 49 -18.07 3.76 13.90
C CYS A 49 -17.52 3.34 12.53
N LEU A 50 -18.04 2.25 11.95
CA LEU A 50 -17.66 1.80 10.59
C LEU A 50 -17.93 2.87 9.53
N LEU A 51 -19.02 3.62 9.68
CA LEU A 51 -19.35 4.74 8.80
C LEU A 51 -18.32 5.86 8.91
N ILE A 52 -17.96 6.29 10.13
CA ILE A 52 -16.93 7.31 10.36
C ILE A 52 -15.60 6.87 9.76
N VAL A 53 -15.18 5.63 10.04
CA VAL A 53 -13.96 5.05 9.47
C VAL A 53 -14.05 5.05 7.95
N GLY A 54 -15.14 4.58 7.35
CA GLY A 54 -15.33 4.60 5.90
C GLY A 54 -15.19 5.99 5.28
N PHE A 55 -15.78 7.02 5.89
CA PHE A 55 -15.63 8.41 5.43
C PHE A 55 -14.21 8.93 5.60
N LEU A 56 -13.53 8.60 6.70
CA LEU A 56 -12.13 8.96 6.92
C LEU A 56 -11.23 8.33 5.87
N LEU A 57 -11.41 7.04 5.58
CA LEU A 57 -10.61 6.32 4.59
C LEU A 57 -10.89 6.86 3.17
N TYR A 58 -12.15 7.16 2.84
CA TYR A 58 -12.51 7.81 1.57
C TYR A 58 -11.88 9.20 1.44
N GLY A 59 -11.90 9.99 2.52
CA GLY A 59 -11.24 11.29 2.57
C GLY A 59 -9.73 11.18 2.38
N LEU A 60 -9.09 10.22 3.06
CA LEU A 60 -7.65 9.97 2.98
C LEU A 60 -7.26 9.44 1.59
N GLN A 61 -8.07 8.56 1.00
CA GLN A 61 -7.90 8.08 -0.38
C GLN A 61 -8.01 9.23 -1.39
N LYS A 62 -8.98 10.13 -1.24
CA LYS A 62 -9.12 11.29 -2.11
C LYS A 62 -7.96 12.29 -1.95
N LEU A 63 -7.45 12.46 -0.72
CA LEU A 63 -6.32 13.33 -0.43
C LEU A 63 -4.99 12.80 -1.00
N LEU A 64 -4.71 11.50 -0.79
CA LEU A 64 -3.45 10.86 -1.18
C LEU A 64 -3.45 10.42 -2.65
N TYR A 65 -4.51 9.78 -3.14
CA TYR A 65 -4.54 9.19 -4.49
C TYR A 65 -5.37 9.98 -5.51
N GLY A 66 -6.16 10.96 -5.06
CA GLY A 66 -7.10 11.67 -5.94
C GLY A 66 -8.26 10.79 -6.42
N PRO A 67 -8.96 11.19 -7.50
CA PRO A 67 -10.02 10.36 -8.08
C PRO A 67 -9.45 9.06 -8.63
N LEU A 68 -10.02 7.93 -8.19
CA LEU A 68 -9.70 6.62 -8.73
C LEU A 68 -10.32 6.47 -10.12
N ARG A 69 -9.59 5.80 -11.02
CA ARG A 69 -10.09 5.48 -12.35
C ARG A 69 -11.11 4.34 -12.27
N PRO A 70 -12.07 4.26 -13.22
CA PRO A 70 -13.04 3.17 -13.27
C PRO A 70 -12.39 1.78 -13.24
N ILE A 71 -11.29 1.60 -13.99
CA ILE A 71 -10.56 0.33 -14.01
C ILE A 71 -9.94 -0.05 -12.65
N GLU A 72 -9.45 0.93 -11.90
CA GLU A 72 -8.92 0.70 -10.55
C GLU A 72 -10.06 0.30 -9.60
N THR A 73 -11.24 0.94 -9.73
CA THR A 73 -12.40 0.60 -8.90
C THR A 73 -12.97 -0.78 -9.20
N GLU A 74 -13.00 -1.20 -10.46
CA GLU A 74 -13.48 -2.52 -10.87
C GLU A 74 -12.57 -3.63 -10.32
N GLN A 75 -11.25 -3.49 -10.51
CA GLN A 75 -10.28 -4.44 -9.97
C GLN A 75 -10.30 -4.53 -8.45
N LEU A 76 -10.47 -3.39 -7.76
CA LEU A 76 -10.60 -3.37 -6.30
C LEU A 76 -11.87 -4.06 -5.82
N TYR A 77 -12.98 -3.96 -6.57
CA TYR A 77 -14.21 -4.65 -6.22
C TYR A 77 -14.06 -6.17 -6.36
N GLU A 78 -13.47 -6.63 -7.47
CA GLU A 78 -13.20 -8.04 -7.70
C GLU A 78 -12.26 -8.61 -6.62
N ARG A 79 -11.06 -8.03 -6.47
CA ARG A 79 -10.08 -8.45 -5.45
C ARG A 79 -10.64 -8.32 -4.03
N GLY A 80 -11.44 -7.28 -3.79
CA GLY A 80 -12.05 -6.98 -2.50
C GLY A 80 -13.02 -8.07 -2.06
N TRP A 81 -13.96 -8.46 -2.93
CA TRP A 81 -14.90 -9.54 -2.61
C TRP A 81 -14.18 -10.86 -2.33
N PHE A 82 -13.17 -11.23 -3.15
CA PHE A 82 -12.37 -12.44 -2.90
C PHE A 82 -11.65 -12.38 -1.55
N ALA A 83 -10.98 -11.27 -1.23
CA ALA A 83 -10.28 -11.12 0.04
C ALA A 83 -11.22 -11.14 1.25
N VAL A 84 -12.43 -10.57 1.14
CA VAL A 84 -13.45 -10.68 2.18
C VAL A 84 -13.81 -12.15 2.39
N THR A 85 -14.10 -12.89 1.32
CA THR A 85 -14.47 -14.31 1.45
C THR A 85 -13.34 -15.16 2.04
N GLU A 86 -12.09 -14.95 1.64
CA GLU A 86 -10.92 -15.65 2.18
C GLU A 86 -10.75 -15.37 3.68
N THR A 87 -10.85 -14.10 4.07
CA THR A 87 -10.70 -13.71 5.49
C THR A 87 -11.88 -14.21 6.33
N CYS A 88 -13.10 -14.21 5.78
CA CYS A 88 -14.28 -14.80 6.43
C CYS A 88 -14.13 -16.31 6.61
N LEU A 89 -13.66 -17.04 5.59
CA LEU A 89 -13.39 -18.47 5.69
C LEU A 89 -12.35 -18.75 6.78
N ALA A 90 -11.24 -18.03 6.78
CA ALA A 90 -10.20 -18.19 7.79
C ALA A 90 -10.68 -17.85 9.22
N MET A 91 -11.57 -16.86 9.36
CA MET A 91 -12.23 -16.55 10.63
C MET A 91 -13.11 -17.70 11.14
N THR A 92 -13.74 -18.49 10.26
CA THR A 92 -14.56 -19.64 10.70
C THR A 92 -13.72 -20.83 11.20
N ILE A 93 -12.46 -20.94 10.78
CA ILE A 93 -11.54 -22.00 11.21
C ILE A 93 -11.15 -21.81 12.67
N PHE A 94 -10.88 -20.57 13.07
CA PHE A 94 -10.63 -20.22 14.47
C PHE A 94 -11.97 -19.92 15.14
N ARG A 95 -12.56 -20.87 15.87
CA ARG A 95 -13.80 -20.66 16.66
C ARG A 95 -13.54 -19.85 17.94
N GLY A 96 -12.84 -18.73 17.83
CA GLY A 96 -12.61 -17.77 18.91
C GLY A 96 -13.82 -16.86 19.10
N GLU A 97 -13.94 -16.28 20.30
CA GLU A 97 -14.97 -15.29 20.61
C GLU A 97 -14.79 -14.06 19.71
N ILE A 98 -15.79 -13.76 18.87
CA ILE A 98 -15.78 -12.58 17.99
C ILE A 98 -15.96 -11.33 18.87
N GLY A 99 -14.87 -10.84 19.44
CA GLY A 99 -14.85 -9.60 20.22
C GLY A 99 -14.82 -8.36 19.34
N GLY A 100 -15.18 -7.19 19.91
CA GLY A 100 -15.08 -5.92 19.20
C GLY A 100 -13.66 -5.59 18.71
N TRP A 101 -12.62 -6.04 19.44
CA TRP A 101 -11.22 -5.84 19.06
C TRP A 101 -10.84 -6.61 17.79
N PHE A 102 -11.43 -7.80 17.60
CA PHE A 102 -11.25 -8.59 16.38
C PHE A 102 -11.73 -7.81 15.15
N LEU A 103 -12.91 -7.17 15.25
CA LEU A 103 -13.47 -6.36 14.18
C LEU A 103 -12.54 -5.19 13.81
N VAL A 104 -11.93 -4.54 14.81
CA VAL A 104 -10.95 -3.47 14.58
C VAL A 104 -9.76 -4.00 13.78
N MET A 105 -9.19 -5.14 14.18
CA MET A 105 -8.07 -5.77 13.47
C MET A 105 -8.43 -6.16 12.04
N PHE A 106 -9.63 -6.71 11.84
CA PHE A 106 -10.15 -7.07 10.52
C PHE A 106 -10.29 -5.85 9.60
N VAL A 107 -10.89 -4.76 10.10
CA VAL A 107 -11.02 -3.51 9.35
C VAL A 107 -9.65 -2.95 8.99
N CYS A 108 -8.70 -2.93 9.93
CA CYS A 108 -7.33 -2.50 9.68
C CYS A 108 -6.62 -3.36 8.60
N LEU A 109 -6.83 -4.67 8.61
CA LEU A 109 -6.26 -5.56 7.59
C LEU A 109 -6.84 -5.25 6.21
N PHE A 110 -8.16 -5.09 6.13
CA PHE A 110 -8.84 -4.82 4.86
C PHE A 110 -8.43 -3.45 4.29
N VAL A 111 -8.30 -2.46 5.16
CA VAL A 111 -7.71 -1.15 4.87
C VAL A 111 -6.31 -1.32 4.27
N GLY A 112 -5.42 -2.08 4.93
CA GLY A 112 -4.07 -2.35 4.42
C GLY A 112 -4.07 -3.02 3.04
N LYS A 113 -4.97 -3.98 2.80
CA LYS A 113 -5.15 -4.65 1.49
C LYS A 113 -5.54 -3.65 0.39
N ILE A 114 -6.58 -2.85 0.63
CA ILE A 114 -7.07 -1.86 -0.33
C ILE A 114 -5.98 -0.83 -0.65
N TRP A 115 -5.30 -0.29 0.37
CA TRP A 115 -4.20 0.66 0.15
C TRP A 115 -3.06 0.05 -0.67
N GLY A 116 -2.70 -1.21 -0.37
CA GLY A 116 -1.69 -1.94 -1.12
C GLY A 116 -2.04 -2.09 -2.60
N TRP A 117 -3.27 -2.51 -2.91
CA TRP A 117 -3.72 -2.68 -4.30
C TRP A 117 -3.80 -1.35 -5.07
N ILE A 118 -4.26 -0.28 -4.42
CA ILE A 118 -4.25 1.06 -5.04
C ILE A 118 -2.80 1.48 -5.32
N GLY A 119 -1.89 1.31 -4.35
CA GLY A 119 -0.47 1.63 -4.51
C GLY A 119 0.18 0.86 -5.66
N GLU A 120 -0.06 -0.46 -5.73
CA GLU A 120 0.44 -1.34 -6.78
C GLU A 120 -0.01 -0.88 -8.16
N GLY A 121 -1.31 -0.67 -8.37
CA GLY A 121 -1.83 -0.21 -9.66
C GLY A 121 -1.26 1.15 -10.08
N ARG A 122 -1.06 2.08 -9.14
CA ARG A 122 -0.46 3.39 -9.46
C ARG A 122 1.02 3.30 -9.84
N VAL A 123 1.78 2.38 -9.23
CA VAL A 123 3.18 2.13 -9.60
C VAL A 123 3.26 1.47 -10.98
N GLU A 124 2.38 0.51 -11.28
CA GLU A 124 2.33 -0.13 -12.60
C GLU A 124 2.03 0.89 -13.73
N ILE A 125 1.10 1.81 -13.48
CA ILE A 125 0.81 2.88 -14.45
C ILE A 125 1.99 3.84 -14.63
N LEU A 126 2.75 4.11 -13.56
CA LEU A 126 3.96 4.93 -13.65
C LEU A 126 5.02 4.27 -14.54
N ASP A 127 5.13 2.94 -14.51
CA ASP A 127 6.05 2.19 -15.37
C ASP A 127 5.60 2.18 -16.83
N GLN A 128 4.30 2.16 -17.10
CA GLN A 128 3.75 2.15 -18.46
C GLN A 128 3.81 3.52 -19.13
N GLN A 129 3.56 4.62 -18.40
CA GLN A 129 3.47 5.96 -18.98
C GLN A 129 4.03 7.05 -18.04
N PRO A 130 4.98 7.90 -18.51
CA PRO A 130 5.48 9.00 -17.70
C PRO A 130 4.40 10.08 -17.47
N PRO A 131 4.21 10.57 -16.23
CA PRO A 131 3.11 11.47 -15.90
C PRO A 131 3.32 12.91 -16.42
N GLN A 132 2.23 13.52 -16.94
CA GLN A 132 2.23 14.91 -17.46
C GLN A 132 2.53 15.98 -16.40
N ARG A 133 2.29 15.72 -15.11
CA ARG A 133 2.61 16.63 -13.98
C ARG A 133 3.43 15.91 -12.91
N PRO A 134 4.77 15.90 -13.01
CA PRO A 134 5.61 14.98 -12.25
C PRO A 134 5.59 15.24 -10.74
N ARG A 135 5.79 16.48 -10.28
CA ARG A 135 6.08 16.76 -8.86
C ARG A 135 4.94 16.42 -7.90
N LEU A 136 3.70 16.82 -8.22
CA LEU A 136 2.54 16.57 -7.35
C LEU A 136 2.14 15.09 -7.33
N PHE A 137 2.31 14.40 -8.45
CA PHE A 137 2.01 12.96 -8.54
C PHE A 137 3.02 12.15 -7.72
N HIS A 138 4.32 12.39 -7.90
CA HIS A 138 5.35 11.65 -7.17
C HIS A 138 5.31 11.90 -5.67
N THR A 139 5.13 13.16 -5.22
CA THR A 139 5.06 13.47 -3.78
C THR A 139 3.87 12.78 -3.09
N ARG A 140 2.70 12.80 -3.72
CA ARG A 140 1.49 12.12 -3.21
C ARG A 140 1.64 10.60 -3.21
N LEU A 141 2.15 10.02 -4.29
CA LEU A 141 2.36 8.58 -4.40
C LEU A 141 3.42 8.10 -3.39
N ALA A 142 4.55 8.80 -3.28
CA ALA A 142 5.60 8.50 -2.31
C ALA A 142 5.08 8.54 -0.87
N LEU A 143 4.35 9.61 -0.51
CA LEU A 143 3.73 9.74 0.82
C LEU A 143 2.76 8.57 1.10
N SER A 144 1.97 8.19 0.11
CA SER A 144 1.00 7.09 0.24
C SER A 144 1.67 5.72 0.44
N LEU A 145 2.78 5.46 -0.27
CA LEU A 145 3.54 4.21 -0.14
C LEU A 145 4.26 4.13 1.21
N ILE A 146 4.87 5.24 1.65
CA ILE A 146 5.51 5.32 2.97
C ILE A 146 4.48 5.09 4.07
N LEU A 147 3.30 5.71 3.96
CA LEU A 147 2.21 5.53 4.92
C LEU A 147 1.73 4.07 4.95
N ALA A 148 1.58 3.42 3.79
CA ALA A 148 1.19 2.02 3.70
C ALA A 148 2.23 1.08 4.36
N VAL A 149 3.52 1.24 4.06
CA VAL A 149 4.60 0.44 4.66
C VAL A 149 4.67 0.65 6.18
N THR A 150 4.58 1.91 6.62
CA THR A 150 4.62 2.27 8.05
C THR A 150 3.43 1.66 8.77
N PHE A 151 2.21 1.81 8.24
CA PHE A 151 1.00 1.25 8.81
C PHE A 151 1.09 -0.28 8.92
N ASN A 152 1.46 -0.98 7.85
CA ASN A 152 1.55 -2.44 7.85
C ASN A 152 2.62 -2.94 8.84
N THR A 153 3.76 -2.27 8.92
CA THR A 153 4.86 -2.64 9.83
C THR A 153 4.45 -2.41 11.29
N LEU A 154 3.79 -1.29 11.60
CA LEU A 154 3.27 -1.01 12.95
C LEU A 154 2.18 -2.01 13.36
N MET A 155 1.28 -2.38 12.45
CA MET A 155 0.24 -3.38 12.71
C MET A 155 0.85 -4.78 12.90
N LEU A 156 1.88 -5.14 12.13
CA LEU A 156 2.63 -6.37 12.32
C LEU A 156 3.32 -6.40 13.68
N GLU A 157 4.02 -5.32 14.06
CA GLU A 157 4.68 -5.21 15.35
C GLU A 157 3.67 -5.31 16.51
N TYR A 158 2.52 -4.65 16.37
CA TYR A 158 1.42 -4.73 17.32
C TYR A 158 0.89 -6.17 17.46
N ALA A 159 0.65 -6.86 16.34
CA ALA A 159 0.18 -8.23 16.34
C ALA A 159 1.20 -9.17 17.02
N VAL A 160 2.48 -9.06 16.65
CA VAL A 160 3.58 -9.86 17.24
C VAL A 160 3.67 -9.61 18.74
N LYS A 161 3.72 -8.35 19.19
CA LYS A 161 3.78 -8.02 20.63
C LYS A 161 2.57 -8.56 21.39
N THR A 162 1.38 -8.54 20.78
CA THR A 162 0.16 -9.03 21.41
C THR A 162 0.17 -10.55 21.52
N VAL A 163 0.61 -11.26 20.48
CA VAL A 163 0.78 -12.72 20.51
C VAL A 163 1.79 -13.14 21.58
N LEU A 164 2.95 -12.48 21.65
CA LEU A 164 3.97 -12.79 22.65
C LEU A 164 3.48 -12.59 24.09
N ARG A 165 2.64 -11.58 24.33
CA ARG A 165 2.11 -11.28 25.68
C ARG A 165 1.02 -12.23 26.13
N ASN A 166 0.15 -12.66 25.22
CA ASN A 166 -1.07 -13.38 25.61
C ASN A 166 -0.90 -14.91 25.68
N ALA A 167 0.26 -15.46 25.30
CA ALA A 167 0.68 -16.87 25.42
C ALA A 167 -0.30 -17.95 24.91
N ARG A 168 -1.44 -17.55 24.32
CA ARG A 168 -2.44 -18.42 23.70
C ARG A 168 -2.42 -18.18 22.19
N PRO A 169 -2.25 -19.25 21.38
CA PRO A 169 -2.39 -19.16 19.94
C PRO A 169 -3.88 -18.95 19.63
N ASP A 170 -4.25 -17.70 19.41
CA ASP A 170 -5.61 -17.27 19.06
C ASP A 170 -5.60 -16.56 17.70
N MET A 171 -6.76 -16.10 17.22
CA MET A 171 -6.97 -15.38 15.95
C MET A 171 -5.93 -14.29 15.64
N MET A 172 -5.31 -13.69 16.66
CA MET A 172 -4.25 -12.69 16.50
C MET A 172 -3.03 -13.22 15.72
N VAL A 173 -2.72 -14.51 15.82
CA VAL A 173 -1.62 -15.14 15.06
C VAL A 173 -1.90 -15.10 13.56
N MET A 174 -3.12 -15.46 13.14
CA MET A 174 -3.55 -15.40 11.75
C MET A 174 -3.45 -13.97 11.19
N PHE A 175 -3.95 -12.97 11.93
CA PHE A 175 -3.79 -11.57 11.55
C PHE A 175 -2.32 -11.16 11.44
N GLY A 176 -1.49 -11.57 12.40
CA GLY A 176 -0.05 -11.32 12.38
C GLY A 176 0.59 -11.80 11.08
N PHE A 177 0.26 -13.01 10.63
CA PHE A 177 0.74 -13.55 9.35
C PHE A 177 0.25 -12.77 8.13
N GLU A 178 -1.04 -12.44 8.08
CA GLU A 178 -1.60 -11.62 7.00
C GLU A 178 -0.93 -10.23 6.93
N PHE A 179 -0.74 -9.56 8.08
CA PHE A 179 0.01 -8.29 8.14
C PHE A 179 1.48 -8.46 7.78
N ALA A 180 2.08 -9.63 8.04
CA ALA A 180 3.45 -9.93 7.63
C ALA A 180 3.55 -10.03 6.10
N ILE A 181 2.58 -10.67 5.45
CA ILE A 181 2.50 -10.74 3.99
C ILE A 181 2.27 -9.33 3.42
N LEU A 182 1.34 -8.55 3.99
CA LEU A 182 1.09 -7.18 3.57
C LEU A 182 2.31 -6.27 3.73
N SER A 183 3.08 -6.43 4.80
CA SER A 183 4.32 -5.68 5.02
C SER A 183 5.37 -5.99 3.96
N ILE A 184 5.54 -7.26 3.59
CA ILE A 184 6.45 -7.65 2.51
C ILE A 184 5.98 -7.09 1.17
N LEU A 185 4.69 -7.28 0.83
CA LEU A 185 4.14 -6.80 -0.43
C LEU A 185 4.22 -5.27 -0.56
N SER A 186 3.85 -4.53 0.49
CA SER A 186 3.95 -3.06 0.47
C SER A 186 5.39 -2.57 0.38
N THR A 187 6.35 -3.24 1.04
CA THR A 187 7.78 -2.91 0.93
C THR A 187 8.30 -3.20 -0.49
N SER A 188 7.87 -4.30 -1.09
CA SER A 188 8.18 -4.67 -2.47
C SER A 188 7.67 -3.62 -3.47
N THR A 189 6.41 -3.20 -3.35
CA THR A 189 5.84 -2.12 -4.17
C THR A 189 6.59 -0.80 -3.99
N ALA A 190 6.95 -0.45 -2.75
CA ALA A 190 7.75 0.75 -2.47
C ALA A 190 9.15 0.68 -3.08
N ALA A 191 9.79 -0.50 -3.05
CA ALA A 191 11.08 -0.72 -3.68
C ALA A 191 11.01 -0.65 -5.22
N ARG A 192 9.98 -1.23 -5.85
CA ARG A 192 9.72 -1.06 -7.29
C ARG A 192 9.59 0.41 -7.67
N TYR A 193 8.79 1.16 -6.90
CA TYR A 193 8.66 2.61 -7.08
C TYR A 193 10.01 3.34 -6.96
N GLY A 194 10.86 2.95 -6.00
CA GLY A 194 12.22 3.48 -5.85
C GLY A 194 13.10 3.22 -7.09
N ILE A 195 13.02 2.01 -7.66
CA ILE A 195 13.73 1.64 -8.89
C ILE A 195 13.24 2.50 -10.07
N SER A 196 11.93 2.67 -10.23
CA SER A 196 11.35 3.50 -11.31
C SER A 196 11.72 4.99 -11.15
N LEU A 197 11.83 5.49 -9.91
CA LEU A 197 12.33 6.84 -9.67
C LEU A 197 13.81 6.99 -10.03
N TRP A 198 14.62 5.97 -9.72
CA TRP A 198 16.04 5.97 -10.05
C TRP A 198 16.26 5.99 -11.57
N GLU A 199 15.52 5.16 -12.30
CA GLU A 199 15.52 5.18 -13.77
C GLU A 199 15.17 6.58 -14.30
N LEU A 200 14.06 7.15 -13.82
CA LEU A 200 13.64 8.48 -14.23
C LEU A 200 14.70 9.55 -13.96
N TYR A 201 15.46 9.41 -12.88
CA TYR A 201 16.58 10.28 -12.55
C TYR A 201 17.75 10.10 -13.53
N VAL A 202 18.17 8.86 -13.78
CA VAL A 202 19.27 8.52 -14.72
C VAL A 202 18.93 8.98 -16.13
N THR A 203 17.71 8.69 -16.63
CA THR A 203 17.27 9.11 -17.96
C THR A 203 17.21 10.64 -18.08
N ARG A 204 16.82 11.36 -17.02
CA ARG A 204 16.85 12.83 -17.02
C ARG A 204 18.27 13.37 -17.11
N GLN A 205 19.22 12.77 -16.39
CA GLN A 205 20.64 13.15 -16.45
C GLN A 205 21.24 12.89 -17.83
N GLN A 206 20.99 11.70 -18.41
CA GLN A 206 21.45 11.36 -19.76
C GLN A 206 20.86 12.30 -20.82
N ARG A 207 19.57 12.64 -20.69
CA ARG A 207 18.91 13.60 -21.58
C ARG A 207 19.54 14.99 -21.46
N HIS A 208 19.77 15.48 -20.24
CA HIS A 208 20.41 16.78 -20.03
C HIS A 208 21.83 16.83 -20.62
N ALA A 209 22.65 15.80 -20.39
CA ALA A 209 24.00 15.72 -20.94
C ALA A 209 23.99 15.73 -22.48
N LYS A 210 23.15 14.91 -23.12
CA LYS A 210 23.02 14.89 -24.59
C LYS A 210 22.46 16.20 -25.16
N MET A 211 21.56 16.87 -24.45
CA MET A 211 21.06 18.19 -24.85
C MET A 211 22.18 19.24 -24.82
N GLU A 212 23.07 19.17 -23.84
CA GLU A 212 24.23 20.08 -23.75
C GLU A 212 25.26 19.81 -24.85
N GLU A 213 25.53 18.54 -25.17
CA GLU A 213 26.38 18.15 -26.30
C GLU A 213 25.83 18.68 -27.62
N ARG A 214 24.54 18.45 -27.91
CA ARG A 214 23.90 18.94 -29.15
C ARG A 214 23.88 20.47 -29.23
N ARG A 215 23.64 21.16 -28.11
CA ARG A 215 23.77 22.63 -28.04
C ARG A 215 25.21 23.11 -28.28
N ALA A 216 26.22 22.33 -27.88
CA ALA A 216 27.62 22.67 -28.14
C ALA A 216 27.99 22.45 -29.62
N GLU A 217 27.50 21.37 -30.24
CA GLU A 217 27.70 21.10 -31.68
C GLU A 217 27.09 22.20 -32.56
N ILE A 218 25.85 22.62 -32.28
CA ILE A 218 25.18 23.70 -33.03
C ILE A 218 25.92 25.02 -32.86
N ARG A 219 26.41 25.32 -31.65
CA ARG A 219 27.24 26.51 -31.38
C ARG A 219 28.53 26.52 -32.19
N ALA A 220 29.21 25.38 -32.26
CA ALA A 220 30.44 25.24 -33.04
C ALA A 220 30.15 25.41 -34.54
N ALA A 221 29.14 24.73 -35.08
CA ALA A 221 28.75 24.83 -36.49
C ALA A 221 28.36 26.26 -36.90
N ARG A 222 27.67 27.00 -36.03
CA ARG A 222 27.31 28.40 -36.27
C ARG A 222 28.52 29.33 -36.28
N ALA A 223 29.50 29.10 -35.40
CA ALA A 223 30.74 29.88 -35.38
C ALA A 223 31.59 29.65 -36.64
N GLU A 224 31.66 28.40 -37.12
CA GLU A 224 32.34 28.05 -38.38
C GLU A 224 31.65 28.69 -39.60
N ALA A 225 30.32 28.65 -39.66
CA ALA A 225 29.55 29.27 -40.74
C ALA A 225 29.76 30.79 -40.82
N ILE A 226 29.79 31.47 -39.67
CA ILE A 226 30.06 32.93 -39.60
C ILE A 226 31.48 33.27 -40.07
N GLN A 227 32.47 32.43 -39.75
CA GLN A 227 33.85 32.61 -40.22
C GLN A 227 34.01 32.41 -41.73
N GLN A 228 33.28 31.46 -42.33
CA GLN A 228 33.34 31.21 -43.77
C GLN A 228 32.67 32.32 -44.60
N GLN A 229 31.87 33.19 -43.99
CA GLN A 229 30.97 34.10 -44.70
C GLN A 229 31.49 35.54 -44.86
N SER A 230 32.79 35.80 -44.71
CA SER A 230 33.42 37.11 -45.00
C SER A 230 33.31 37.59 -46.47
N SER A 231 32.54 36.92 -47.34
CA SER A 231 32.36 37.24 -48.77
C SER A 231 30.91 37.21 -49.32
N ALA A 232 29.86 36.89 -48.54
CA ALA A 232 28.45 36.92 -49.00
C ALA A 232 27.50 37.43 -47.90
N GLY A 233 26.47 38.21 -48.27
CA GLY A 233 25.71 39.08 -47.34
C GLY A 233 25.04 38.41 -46.12
N PRO A 234 24.77 39.18 -45.03
CA PRO A 234 24.68 38.65 -43.66
C PRO A 234 23.37 37.94 -43.25
N GLN A 235 22.28 38.08 -44.01
CA GLN A 235 20.93 37.85 -43.47
C GLN A 235 20.27 36.52 -43.89
N GLU A 236 20.63 35.95 -45.06
CA GLU A 236 19.94 34.77 -45.61
C GLU A 236 20.36 33.46 -44.93
N LEU A 237 21.63 33.32 -44.56
CA LEU A 237 22.21 32.06 -44.06
C LEU A 237 21.93 31.82 -42.56
N LEU A 238 21.78 32.90 -41.79
CA LEU A 238 21.38 32.87 -40.37
C LEU A 238 19.96 32.34 -40.16
N ASN A 239 19.09 32.45 -41.18
CA ASN A 239 17.74 31.90 -41.18
C ASN A 239 17.69 30.43 -41.65
N THR A 240 18.74 29.93 -42.30
CA THR A 240 18.82 28.54 -42.79
C THR A 240 19.55 27.57 -41.85
N LEU A 241 20.30 28.08 -40.86
CA LEU A 241 20.97 27.25 -39.86
C LEU A 241 19.99 26.89 -38.71
N PRO A 242 19.92 25.62 -38.26
CA PRO A 242 19.08 25.23 -37.13
C PRO A 242 19.39 26.07 -35.89
N SER A 243 18.37 26.56 -35.19
CA SER A 243 18.57 27.36 -33.98
C SER A 243 18.95 26.47 -32.78
N GLU A 244 19.71 27.03 -31.81
CA GLU A 244 20.05 26.34 -30.55
C GLU A 244 18.81 25.92 -29.73
N ASP A 245 17.68 26.60 -29.98
CA ASP A 245 16.40 26.36 -29.31
C ASP A 245 15.49 25.38 -30.07
N ASP A 246 15.80 25.06 -31.35
CA ASP A 246 15.05 24.12 -32.19
C ASP A 246 15.65 22.70 -32.17
N ILE A 247 16.25 22.30 -31.05
CA ILE A 247 16.69 20.90 -30.86
C ILE A 247 15.46 20.07 -30.55
N ASP A 248 15.07 19.18 -31.48
CA ASP A 248 13.96 18.27 -31.26
C ASP A 248 14.33 17.25 -30.16
N GLU A 249 13.78 17.45 -28.96
CA GLU A 249 13.99 16.59 -27.79
C GLU A 249 13.60 15.13 -28.06
N MET A 250 12.78 14.85 -29.09
CA MET A 250 12.36 13.50 -29.48
C MET A 250 13.36 12.78 -30.39
N GLU A 251 14.31 13.48 -31.01
CA GLU A 251 15.33 12.89 -31.89
C GLU A 251 16.58 12.41 -31.10
N LEU A 252 16.65 12.74 -29.80
CA LEU A 252 17.70 12.28 -28.89
C LEU A 252 17.49 10.81 -28.52
N ASP A 253 18.28 9.91 -29.12
CA ASP A 253 18.31 8.50 -28.76
C ASP A 253 18.96 8.31 -27.37
N VAL A 254 18.18 8.25 -26.29
CA VAL A 254 18.70 8.03 -24.94
C VAL A 254 18.72 6.52 -24.67
N PRO A 255 19.90 5.90 -24.45
CA PRO A 255 20.04 4.45 -24.34
C PRO A 255 19.29 3.81 -23.15
N GLY A 256 18.75 4.62 -22.23
CA GLY A 256 17.96 4.13 -21.10
C GLY A 256 18.79 3.36 -20.07
N TRP A 257 18.14 2.78 -19.06
CA TRP A 257 18.79 1.96 -18.05
C TRP A 257 18.57 0.46 -18.31
N GLU A 258 19.49 -0.16 -19.06
CA GLU A 258 19.39 -1.57 -19.49
C GLU A 258 19.29 -2.57 -18.31
N GLU A 259 19.81 -2.24 -17.13
CA GLU A 259 19.82 -3.17 -15.99
C GLU A 259 18.51 -3.22 -15.18
N LYS A 260 17.53 -2.34 -15.48
CA LYS A 260 16.26 -2.25 -14.75
C LYS A 260 15.54 -3.61 -14.65
N GLY A 261 15.43 -4.31 -15.77
CA GLY A 261 14.71 -5.59 -15.84
C GLY A 261 15.29 -6.65 -14.90
N ARG A 262 16.62 -6.64 -14.70
CA ARG A 262 17.32 -7.57 -13.81
C ARG A 262 17.01 -7.27 -12.34
N TRP A 263 16.98 -6.00 -11.94
CA TRP A 263 16.65 -5.59 -10.57
C TRP A 263 15.19 -5.86 -10.21
N ILE A 264 14.26 -5.59 -11.13
CA ILE A 264 12.84 -5.92 -10.95
C ILE A 264 12.66 -7.43 -10.82
N PHE A 265 13.34 -8.22 -11.66
CA PHE A 265 13.29 -9.67 -11.57
C PHE A 265 13.79 -10.20 -10.22
N TYR A 266 14.91 -9.69 -9.69
CA TYR A 266 15.40 -10.10 -8.37
C TYR A 266 14.43 -9.73 -7.24
N LEU A 267 13.83 -8.54 -7.32
CA LEU A 267 12.85 -8.07 -6.36
C LEU A 267 11.60 -8.95 -6.37
N ASP A 268 11.13 -9.35 -7.54
CA ASP A 268 9.97 -10.22 -7.72
C ASP A 268 10.23 -11.64 -7.24
N LEU A 269 11.44 -12.15 -7.52
CA LEU A 269 11.89 -13.45 -7.04
C LEU A 269 11.97 -13.47 -5.51
N ALA A 270 12.55 -12.43 -4.91
CA ALA A 270 12.67 -12.31 -3.46
C ALA A 270 11.29 -12.19 -2.78
N THR A 271 10.41 -11.34 -3.31
CA THR A 271 9.06 -11.12 -2.78
C THR A 271 8.18 -12.37 -2.93
N GLY A 272 8.25 -13.02 -4.10
CA GLY A 272 7.55 -14.26 -4.39
C GLY A 272 8.03 -15.41 -3.50
N GLY A 273 9.34 -15.53 -3.29
CA GLY A 273 9.92 -16.52 -2.37
C GLY A 273 9.49 -16.29 -0.94
N LEU A 274 9.64 -15.08 -0.40
CA LEU A 274 9.29 -14.75 0.99
C LEU A 274 7.80 -14.93 1.28
N SER A 275 6.93 -14.52 0.37
CA SER A 275 5.48 -14.64 0.54
C SER A 275 5.02 -16.10 0.45
N LYS A 276 5.58 -16.91 -0.46
CA LYS A 276 5.28 -18.35 -0.58
C LYS A 276 5.82 -19.14 0.61
N THR A 277 7.06 -18.90 1.04
CA THR A 277 7.66 -19.59 2.19
C THR A 277 6.89 -19.31 3.48
N ARG A 278 6.42 -18.06 3.70
CA ARG A 278 5.58 -17.76 4.87
C ARG A 278 4.22 -18.46 4.82
N ARG A 279 3.52 -18.43 3.67
CA ARG A 279 2.24 -19.17 3.53
C ARG A 279 2.42 -20.68 3.74
N LEU A 280 3.51 -21.25 3.20
CA LEU A 280 3.82 -22.66 3.38
C LEU A 280 4.12 -23.00 4.85
N SER A 281 4.84 -22.13 5.56
CA SER A 281 5.14 -22.33 6.97
C SER A 281 3.89 -22.34 7.86
N VAL A 282 2.88 -21.53 7.52
CA VAL A 282 1.59 -21.49 8.21
C VAL A 282 0.75 -22.73 7.87
N LEU A 283 0.66 -23.10 6.59
CA LEU A 283 -0.04 -24.31 6.18
C LEU A 283 0.55 -25.54 6.90
N LEU A 284 1.88 -25.62 6.99
CA LEU A 284 2.57 -26.68 7.72
C LEU A 284 2.31 -26.61 9.24
N CYS A 285 2.28 -25.42 9.83
CA CYS A 285 2.03 -25.24 11.26
C CYS A 285 0.57 -25.59 11.64
N ASP A 286 -0.41 -25.13 10.86
CA ASP A 286 -1.83 -25.47 11.04
C ASP A 286 -2.08 -26.96 10.80
N THR A 287 -1.43 -27.56 9.80
CA THR A 287 -1.49 -29.01 9.57
C THR A 287 -0.86 -29.78 10.73
N PHE A 288 0.26 -29.31 11.30
CA PHE A 288 0.88 -29.90 12.50
C PHE A 288 0.01 -29.75 13.76
N HIS A 289 -0.70 -28.63 13.90
CA HIS A 289 -1.58 -28.36 15.03
C HIS A 289 -2.89 -29.18 14.95
N LEU A 290 -3.37 -29.48 13.73
CA LEU A 290 -4.49 -30.37 13.46
C LEU A 290 -4.13 -31.87 13.58
N LEU A 291 -2.86 -32.24 13.35
CA LEU A 291 -2.37 -33.62 13.47
C LEU A 291 -1.95 -34.03 14.88
N ARG A 292 -1.87 -33.10 15.84
CA ARG A 292 -1.52 -33.44 17.23
C ARG A 292 -2.78 -33.93 17.96
N PRO A 293 -2.91 -35.23 18.29
CA PRO A 293 -4.04 -35.71 19.07
C PRO A 293 -4.01 -35.01 20.44
N THR A 294 -5.16 -34.47 20.85
CA THR A 294 -5.38 -33.80 22.12
C THR A 294 -4.98 -34.73 23.28
N ASN A 295 -3.77 -34.54 23.81
CA ASN A 295 -3.37 -35.13 25.08
C ASN A 295 -3.52 -34.05 26.18
N PRO A 296 -4.49 -34.18 27.10
CA PRO A 296 -4.85 -33.10 28.02
C PRO A 296 -3.87 -32.89 29.19
N TYR A 297 -2.68 -33.49 29.18
CA TYR A 297 -1.74 -33.46 30.31
C TYR A 297 -0.27 -33.09 29.98
N SER A 298 -0.01 -32.36 28.89
CA SER A 298 1.35 -31.81 28.65
C SER A 298 1.32 -30.32 28.35
N SER A 299 1.14 -29.53 29.41
CA SER A 299 1.56 -28.13 29.43
C SER A 299 3.07 -28.09 29.67
N ARG A 300 3.86 -28.25 28.60
CA ARG A 300 5.27 -27.85 28.62
C ARG A 300 5.61 -27.13 27.32
N CYS A 301 6.11 -25.91 27.50
CA CYS A 301 6.49 -24.95 26.48
C CYS A 301 7.35 -25.58 25.39
N CYS A 302 6.94 -25.43 24.13
CA CYS A 302 7.90 -25.36 23.03
C CYS A 302 8.34 -23.89 22.92
N THR A 303 9.31 -23.51 23.74
CA THR A 303 10.09 -22.28 23.55
C THR A 303 10.97 -22.45 22.31
N TYR A 304 11.09 -21.40 21.50
CA TYR A 304 11.86 -21.33 20.25
C TYR A 304 13.34 -21.76 20.34
N ASP A 305 13.87 -22.01 21.54
CA ASP A 305 15.25 -22.44 21.80
C ASP A 305 15.52 -23.93 21.52
N GLU A 306 14.51 -24.81 21.46
CA GLU A 306 14.73 -26.25 21.21
C GLU A 306 15.00 -26.57 19.73
N VAL A 307 14.43 -25.81 18.79
CA VAL A 307 14.62 -26.04 17.35
C VAL A 307 16.03 -25.66 16.89
N ILE A 308 16.69 -24.71 17.58
CA ILE A 308 18.07 -24.32 17.24
C ILE A 308 19.08 -25.32 17.83
N ARG A 309 18.77 -26.02 18.92
CA ARG A 309 19.66 -27.03 19.51
C ARG A 309 19.68 -28.36 18.76
N GLU A 310 18.57 -28.77 18.13
CA GLU A 310 18.55 -30.01 17.34
C GLU A 310 19.17 -29.88 15.93
N ALA A 311 19.44 -28.66 15.46
CA ALA A 311 20.12 -28.43 14.18
C ALA A 311 21.66 -28.35 14.29
N SER A 312 22.22 -28.52 15.49
CA SER A 312 23.68 -28.49 15.74
C SER A 312 24.21 -29.75 16.43
N CYS A 313 23.50 -30.88 16.28
CA CYS A 313 23.97 -32.21 16.67
C CYS A 313 23.91 -33.17 15.49
#